data_AF-A0A830CV88-F1
#
_entry.id   AF-A0A830CV88-F1
#
_cell.length_a   1.000
_cell.length_b   1.000
_cell.length_c   1.000
_cell.angle_alpha   90.00
_cell.angle_beta   90.00
_cell.angle_gamma   90.00
#
_symmetry.space_group_name_H-M   'P 1'
#
loop_
_entity.id
_entity.type
_entity.pdbx_description
1 polymer ?
#
loop_
_entity_poly.entity_id
_entity_poly.type
_entity_poly.pdbx_seq_one_letter_code
_entity_poly.pdbx_strand_id
1 'polypeptide(L)'
;MGAFVRDLKENFKSVDYVYVWHALCGYWGGLRPGISGLPEAKVIAPKLTPGLETTMEDLAVDKIVNNGVGLVPPEHADQLYEGLHSHLESVGIDGVKVDVIHLLEMLCEEYGGRVELAKAYYNALTSSVNKHFKGNGVIASMEHCNDFMFLGTQAISLGRVGDDFWCTDPSGDPNGTFWLQGCHMVHCAYNSLWMGNFIHPDWDMFQSTHPCAEFHAASRAISGGPIYVSDSVGKHDFELLRSLVLPDGSILRCDYYALPTRDCLFEDPLHNGKTMLKIWNLNKFTGVLGAFNCQGGGWCRETRRNKCASEYSHVVASVVGPNDIEWKHGTKPISVDGVQLFAMYLFREKKLVLSKLSDTIGISLEPFHFELITVSPVTLLARDSIKFAPIGLVNMLNTSGAIQSMTFTASSVRIGVKGAGEMRVYASERPLACTVNGISVTFGYEDYMVIIHVPWPNSSGLSMIEYLF
;
A
#
# COMPACT_ATOMS: atom_id res chain seq x y z
N MET A 1 -14.50 -20.96 -16.90
CA MET A 1 -13.68 -20.46 -15.77
C MET A 1 -12.65 -21.49 -15.32
N GLY A 2 -13.05 -22.69 -14.88
CA GLY A 2 -12.09 -23.65 -14.29
C GLY A 2 -10.92 -24.08 -15.17
N ALA A 3 -11.12 -24.28 -16.49
CA ALA A 3 -10.02 -24.56 -17.41
C ALA A 3 -9.00 -23.42 -17.47
N PHE A 4 -9.48 -22.17 -17.59
CA PHE A 4 -8.63 -20.99 -17.62
C PHE A 4 -7.78 -20.83 -16.35
N VAL A 5 -8.37 -21.03 -15.16
CA VAL A 5 -7.64 -20.91 -13.89
C VAL A 5 -6.57 -22.00 -13.77
N ARG A 6 -6.87 -23.23 -14.20
CA ARG A 6 -5.87 -24.31 -14.24
C ARG A 6 -4.74 -23.98 -15.21
N ASP A 7 -5.05 -23.58 -16.44
CA ASP A 7 -4.05 -23.24 -17.44
C ASP A 7 -3.16 -22.07 -16.97
N LEU A 8 -3.75 -21.08 -16.27
CA LEU A 8 -3.01 -19.95 -15.69
C LEU A 8 -1.99 -20.42 -14.66
N LYS A 9 -2.41 -21.20 -13.65
CA LYS A 9 -1.52 -21.71 -12.60
C LYS A 9 -0.52 -22.75 -13.13
N GLU A 10 -0.90 -23.52 -14.15
CA GLU A 10 -0.04 -24.54 -14.74
C GLU A 10 1.08 -23.94 -15.59
N ASN A 11 0.75 -22.94 -16.42
CA ASN A 11 1.71 -22.28 -17.31
C ASN A 11 2.57 -21.24 -16.58
N PHE A 12 2.00 -20.57 -15.57
CA PHE A 12 2.69 -19.54 -14.79
C PHE A 12 2.82 -20.01 -13.34
N LYS A 13 3.86 -20.81 -13.07
CA LYS A 13 4.14 -21.38 -11.74
C LYS A 13 4.36 -20.34 -10.64
N SER A 14 4.55 -19.07 -11.00
CA SER A 14 4.65 -17.94 -10.07
C SER A 14 3.30 -17.35 -9.66
N VAL A 15 2.18 -17.82 -10.22
CA VAL A 15 0.83 -17.40 -9.83
C VAL A 15 0.32 -18.33 -8.73
N ASP A 16 0.43 -17.86 -7.49
CA ASP A 16 -0.01 -18.63 -6.32
C ASP A 16 -1.53 -18.59 -6.13
N TYR A 17 -2.13 -17.42 -6.34
CA TYR A 17 -3.53 -17.15 -6.03
C TYR A 17 -4.26 -16.42 -7.16
N VAL A 18 -5.54 -16.73 -7.33
CA VAL A 18 -6.46 -16.08 -8.26
C VAL A 18 -7.68 -15.62 -7.49
N TYR A 19 -7.91 -14.31 -7.46
CA TYR A 19 -9.04 -13.68 -6.79
C TYR A 19 -10.03 -13.13 -7.82
N VAL A 20 -11.31 -13.06 -7.47
CA VAL A 20 -12.35 -12.43 -8.31
C VAL A 20 -13.13 -11.38 -7.54
N TRP A 21 -13.65 -10.39 -8.25
CA TRP A 21 -14.44 -9.31 -7.66
C TRP A 21 -15.93 -9.66 -7.65
N HIS A 22 -16.65 -9.28 -6.58
CA HIS A 22 -18.11 -9.19 -6.57
C HIS A 22 -18.59 -8.08 -5.61
N ALA A 23 -19.82 -7.60 -5.77
CA ALA A 23 -20.44 -6.69 -4.81
C ALA A 23 -20.99 -7.47 -3.60
N LEU A 24 -21.15 -6.83 -2.44
CA LEU A 24 -21.62 -7.48 -1.22
C LEU A 24 -22.95 -8.23 -1.44
N CYS A 25 -23.90 -7.63 -2.16
CA CYS A 25 -25.21 -8.22 -2.47
C CYS A 25 -25.25 -8.97 -3.81
N GLY A 26 -24.09 -9.39 -4.35
CA GLY A 26 -23.97 -10.06 -5.66
C GLY A 26 -23.27 -9.17 -6.69
N TYR A 27 -24.03 -8.47 -7.52
CA TYR A 27 -23.52 -7.43 -8.43
C TYR A 27 -24.03 -6.04 -8.00
N TRP A 28 -23.69 -4.97 -8.73
CA TRP A 28 -24.10 -3.59 -8.40
C TRP A 28 -25.62 -3.42 -8.15
N GLY A 29 -26.47 -4.12 -8.91
CA GLY A 29 -27.93 -4.11 -8.75
C GLY A 29 -28.48 -5.24 -7.88
N GLY A 30 -27.62 -5.96 -7.16
CA GLY A 30 -28.01 -7.14 -6.38
C GLY A 30 -28.30 -8.38 -7.23
N LEU A 31 -29.11 -9.29 -6.69
CA LEU A 31 -29.49 -10.56 -7.30
C LEU A 31 -30.84 -10.43 -8.03
N ARG A 32 -30.91 -10.90 -9.28
CA ARG A 32 -32.15 -10.87 -10.07
C ARG A 32 -33.20 -11.82 -9.47
N PRO A 33 -34.43 -11.34 -9.13
CA PRO A 33 -35.50 -12.20 -8.61
C PRO A 33 -36.02 -13.24 -9.62
N GLY A 34 -36.56 -14.34 -9.11
CA GLY A 34 -37.30 -15.34 -9.90
C GLY A 34 -36.42 -16.20 -10.81
N ILE A 35 -35.11 -16.23 -10.59
CA ILE A 35 -34.18 -17.07 -11.35
C ILE A 35 -34.01 -18.42 -10.66
N SER A 36 -34.28 -19.50 -11.40
CA SER A 36 -34.14 -20.86 -10.89
C SER A 36 -32.70 -21.14 -10.45
N GLY A 37 -32.54 -21.73 -9.27
CA GLY A 37 -31.23 -22.08 -8.70
C GLY A 37 -30.53 -20.94 -7.96
N LEU A 38 -31.11 -19.74 -7.92
CA LEU A 38 -30.64 -18.62 -7.09
C LEU A 38 -31.56 -18.45 -5.87
N PRO A 39 -31.04 -17.94 -4.74
CA PRO A 39 -31.86 -17.57 -3.59
C PRO A 39 -32.97 -16.59 -3.98
N GLU A 40 -34.07 -16.62 -3.23
CA GLU A 40 -35.12 -15.62 -3.38
C GLU A 40 -34.56 -14.22 -3.09
N ALA A 41 -34.89 -13.26 -3.94
CA ALA A 41 -34.49 -11.86 -3.79
C ALA A 41 -35.68 -10.95 -4.01
N LYS A 42 -35.73 -9.86 -3.26
CA LYS A 42 -36.75 -8.80 -3.38
C LYS A 42 -36.08 -7.53 -3.91
N VAL A 43 -36.69 -6.90 -4.92
CA VAL A 43 -36.23 -5.57 -5.35
C VAL A 43 -36.64 -4.57 -4.28
N ILE A 44 -35.63 -3.95 -3.66
CA ILE A 44 -35.78 -2.88 -2.67
C ILE A 44 -35.42 -1.57 -3.36
N ALA A 45 -36.25 -0.55 -3.18
CA ALA A 45 -35.92 0.81 -3.60
C ALA A 45 -34.94 1.41 -2.58
N PRO A 46 -33.69 1.74 -2.97
CA PRO A 46 -32.71 2.32 -2.06
C PRO A 46 -33.17 3.70 -1.62
N LYS A 47 -32.95 4.00 -0.34
CA LYS A 47 -33.25 5.31 0.24
C LYS A 47 -31.99 5.92 0.81
N LEU A 48 -31.62 7.10 0.30
CA LEU A 48 -30.51 7.86 0.85
C LEU A 48 -30.89 8.36 2.25
N THR A 49 -29.94 8.25 3.19
CA THR A 49 -30.09 8.90 4.48
C THR A 49 -29.83 10.39 4.34
N PRO A 50 -30.37 11.26 5.23
CA PRO A 50 -30.12 12.70 5.16
C PRO A 50 -28.62 13.05 5.15
N GLY A 51 -27.77 12.21 5.77
CA GLY A 51 -26.32 12.37 5.70
C GLY A 51 -25.76 12.09 4.30
N LEU A 52 -26.15 10.97 3.68
CA LEU A 52 -25.72 10.62 2.33
C LEU A 52 -26.24 11.61 1.27
N GLU A 53 -27.41 12.20 1.46
CA GLU A 53 -27.88 13.29 0.58
C GLU A 53 -26.94 14.51 0.57
N THR A 54 -26.10 14.67 1.60
CA THR A 54 -25.11 15.75 1.68
C THR A 54 -23.72 15.38 1.13
N THR A 55 -23.51 14.15 0.64
CA THR A 55 -22.22 13.72 0.07
C THR A 55 -22.10 14.05 -1.42
N MET A 56 -21.02 13.59 -2.06
CA MET A 56 -20.79 13.75 -3.50
C MET A 56 -21.89 13.06 -4.30
N GLU A 57 -22.34 13.71 -5.38
CA GLU A 57 -23.18 13.08 -6.40
C GLU A 57 -22.32 12.09 -7.20
N ASP A 58 -22.78 10.86 -7.32
CA ASP A 58 -22.04 9.78 -7.94
C ASP A 58 -22.93 8.97 -8.88
N LEU A 59 -22.45 8.75 -10.10
CA LEU A 59 -23.23 8.07 -11.14
C LEU A 59 -23.58 6.63 -10.78
N ALA A 60 -22.72 5.92 -10.04
CA ALA A 60 -23.00 4.55 -9.61
C ALA A 60 -24.10 4.55 -8.55
N VAL A 61 -24.04 5.47 -7.59
CA VAL A 61 -25.10 5.64 -6.57
C VAL A 61 -26.42 6.04 -7.22
N ASP A 62 -26.42 7.01 -8.14
CA ASP A 62 -27.62 7.46 -8.85
C ASP A 62 -28.28 6.30 -9.61
N LYS A 63 -27.49 5.45 -10.26
CA LYS A 63 -27.99 4.25 -10.95
C LYS A 63 -28.59 3.24 -9.98
N ILE A 64 -27.99 3.04 -8.81
CA ILE A 64 -28.52 2.15 -7.77
C ILE A 64 -29.89 2.67 -7.30
N VAL A 65 -29.97 3.95 -6.92
CA VAL A 65 -31.21 4.57 -6.42
C VAL A 65 -32.33 4.52 -7.45
N ASN A 66 -32.02 4.81 -8.73
CA ASN A 66 -33.04 4.84 -9.79
C ASN A 66 -33.59 3.45 -10.17
N ASN A 67 -32.79 2.38 -10.06
CA ASN A 67 -33.15 1.07 -10.61
C ASN A 67 -33.64 0.06 -9.56
N GLY A 68 -33.36 0.27 -8.28
CA GLY A 68 -33.62 -0.73 -7.27
C GLY A 68 -32.47 -1.74 -7.11
N VAL A 69 -32.45 -2.44 -5.97
CA VAL A 69 -31.48 -3.51 -5.69
C VAL A 69 -32.22 -4.79 -5.36
N GLY A 70 -31.88 -5.87 -6.04
CA GLY A 70 -32.32 -7.21 -5.68
C GLY A 70 -31.61 -7.70 -4.41
N LEU A 71 -32.22 -7.48 -3.25
CA LEU A 71 -31.68 -7.89 -1.96
C LEU A 71 -32.17 -9.29 -1.61
N VAL A 72 -31.25 -10.19 -1.25
CA VAL A 72 -31.60 -11.48 -0.63
C VAL A 72 -32.02 -11.20 0.83
N PRO A 73 -33.18 -11.68 1.29
CA PRO A 73 -33.60 -11.49 2.68
C PRO A 73 -32.50 -11.95 3.66
N PRO A 74 -32.27 -11.24 4.78
CA PRO A 74 -31.15 -11.51 5.69
C PRO A 74 -31.13 -12.94 6.23
N GLU A 75 -32.29 -13.58 6.41
CA GLU A 75 -32.45 -14.98 6.81
C GLU A 75 -31.95 -16.01 5.78
N HIS A 76 -31.63 -15.56 4.56
CA HIS A 76 -31.16 -16.39 3.44
C HIS A 76 -29.85 -15.88 2.84
N ALA A 77 -29.18 -14.90 3.48
CA ALA A 77 -27.90 -14.37 3.01
C ALA A 77 -26.79 -15.44 2.96
N ASP A 78 -26.89 -16.48 3.80
CA ASP A 78 -26.01 -17.65 3.79
C ASP A 78 -26.07 -18.40 2.46
N GLN A 79 -27.27 -18.57 1.89
CA GLN A 79 -27.45 -19.28 0.61
C GLN A 79 -26.80 -18.52 -0.56
N LEU A 80 -26.82 -17.19 -0.51
CA LEU A 80 -26.15 -16.34 -1.50
C LEU A 80 -24.64 -16.62 -1.53
N TYR A 81 -23.98 -16.50 -0.36
CA TYR A 81 -22.54 -16.67 -0.29
C TYR A 81 -22.11 -18.12 -0.46
N GLU A 82 -22.84 -19.08 0.11
CA GLU A 82 -22.56 -20.51 -0.10
C GLU A 82 -22.62 -20.86 -1.59
N GLY A 83 -23.68 -20.47 -2.29
CA GLY A 83 -23.82 -20.75 -3.72
C GLY A 83 -22.72 -20.11 -4.57
N LEU A 84 -22.39 -18.85 -4.29
CA LEU A 84 -21.35 -18.12 -5.02
C LEU A 84 -19.96 -18.67 -4.73
N HIS A 85 -19.56 -18.75 -3.46
CA HIS A 85 -18.19 -19.07 -3.05
C HIS A 85 -17.87 -20.56 -3.27
N SER A 86 -18.81 -21.49 -3.04
CA SER A 86 -18.60 -22.90 -3.38
C SER A 86 -18.38 -23.10 -4.88
N HIS A 87 -19.11 -22.36 -5.72
CA HIS A 87 -18.89 -22.40 -7.16
C HIS A 87 -17.51 -21.86 -7.54
N LEU A 88 -17.12 -20.70 -7.00
CA LEU A 88 -15.81 -20.10 -7.24
C LEU A 88 -14.66 -21.04 -6.82
N GLU A 89 -14.74 -21.61 -5.63
CA GLU A 89 -13.78 -22.61 -5.15
C GLU A 89 -13.72 -23.83 -6.08
N SER A 90 -14.88 -24.35 -6.54
CA SER A 90 -14.94 -25.52 -7.43
C SER A 90 -14.23 -25.32 -8.77
N VAL A 91 -14.05 -24.07 -9.19
CA VAL A 91 -13.34 -23.71 -10.42
C VAL A 91 -11.93 -23.16 -10.16
N GLY A 92 -11.43 -23.28 -8.93
CA GLY A 92 -10.04 -23.02 -8.57
C GLY A 92 -9.71 -21.59 -8.14
N ILE A 93 -10.72 -20.75 -7.88
CA ILE A 93 -10.54 -19.41 -7.29
C ILE A 93 -10.17 -19.55 -5.82
N ASP A 94 -9.20 -18.75 -5.37
CA ASP A 94 -8.64 -18.83 -4.01
C ASP A 94 -9.22 -17.79 -3.05
N GLY A 95 -9.89 -16.75 -3.58
CA GLY A 95 -10.47 -15.69 -2.78
C GLY A 95 -11.25 -14.66 -3.58
N VAL A 96 -11.77 -13.65 -2.88
CA VAL A 96 -12.64 -12.62 -3.47
C VAL A 96 -12.24 -11.19 -3.06
N LYS A 97 -12.51 -10.21 -3.92
CA LYS A 97 -12.60 -8.79 -3.55
C LYS A 97 -14.07 -8.43 -3.46
N VAL A 98 -14.53 -8.04 -2.28
CA VAL A 98 -15.93 -7.68 -2.00
C VAL A 98 -16.07 -6.18 -1.96
N ASP A 99 -16.98 -5.65 -2.76
CA ASP A 99 -17.14 -4.23 -2.99
C ASP A 99 -18.58 -3.75 -2.73
N VAL A 100 -18.83 -2.45 -2.86
CA VAL A 100 -20.16 -1.86 -2.69
C VAL A 100 -20.75 -2.20 -1.29
N ILE A 101 -19.89 -2.33 -0.29
CA ILE A 101 -20.25 -2.83 1.05
C ILE A 101 -21.23 -1.88 1.75
N HIS A 102 -21.05 -0.57 1.55
CA HIS A 102 -21.90 0.43 2.18
C HIS A 102 -23.37 0.44 1.69
N LEU A 103 -23.68 -0.30 0.63
CA LEU A 103 -25.03 -0.41 0.06
C LEU A 103 -26.11 -0.75 1.10
N LEU A 104 -25.77 -1.54 2.12
CA LEU A 104 -26.72 -1.95 3.16
C LEU A 104 -27.40 -0.76 3.87
N GLU A 105 -26.73 0.39 3.99
CA GLU A 105 -27.34 1.59 4.59
C GLU A 105 -28.61 2.04 3.86
N MET A 106 -28.62 1.91 2.53
CA MET A 106 -29.75 2.37 1.72
C MET A 106 -30.90 1.34 1.65
N LEU A 107 -30.69 0.10 2.11
CA LEU A 107 -31.62 -1.01 1.91
C LEU A 107 -32.29 -1.50 3.20
N CYS A 108 -31.95 -0.91 4.35
CA CYS A 108 -32.17 -1.54 5.65
C CYS A 108 -33.50 -1.23 6.34
N GLU A 109 -34.33 -0.31 5.83
CA GLU A 109 -35.52 0.17 6.56
C GLU A 109 -36.49 -0.96 6.94
N GLU A 110 -36.67 -1.97 6.08
CA GLU A 110 -37.56 -3.11 6.33
C GLU A 110 -36.91 -4.25 7.13
N TYR A 111 -35.61 -4.16 7.45
CA TYR A 111 -34.82 -5.28 7.98
C TYR A 111 -34.16 -4.97 9.33
N GLY A 112 -34.88 -4.25 10.21
CA GLY A 112 -34.36 -3.90 11.55
C GLY A 112 -33.30 -2.80 11.54
N GLY A 113 -33.20 -2.06 10.42
CA GLY A 113 -32.20 -1.00 10.25
C GLY A 113 -30.81 -1.54 9.90
N ARG A 114 -29.87 -0.60 9.71
CA ARG A 114 -28.54 -0.89 9.12
C ARG A 114 -27.78 -1.96 9.89
N VAL A 115 -27.87 -1.93 11.21
CA VAL A 115 -27.14 -2.82 12.12
C VAL A 115 -27.58 -4.27 12.00
N GLU A 116 -28.89 -4.55 12.02
CA GLU A 116 -29.38 -5.94 11.97
C GLU A 116 -29.17 -6.56 10.58
N LEU A 117 -29.37 -5.77 9.51
CA LEU A 117 -29.05 -6.20 8.15
C LEU A 117 -27.54 -6.49 7.98
N ALA A 118 -26.68 -5.60 8.48
CA ALA A 118 -25.23 -5.77 8.44
C ALA A 118 -24.76 -7.02 9.19
N LYS A 119 -25.28 -7.28 10.40
CA LYS A 119 -24.96 -8.51 11.16
C LYS A 119 -25.26 -9.76 10.35
N ALA A 120 -26.44 -9.85 9.74
CA ALA A 120 -26.82 -11.01 8.94
C ALA A 120 -25.87 -11.23 7.76
N TYR A 121 -25.61 -10.18 6.98
CA TYR A 121 -24.74 -10.25 5.80
C TYR A 121 -23.27 -10.55 6.16
N TYR A 122 -22.70 -9.90 7.18
CA TYR A 122 -21.33 -10.16 7.61
C TYR A 122 -21.16 -11.55 8.25
N ASN A 123 -22.14 -12.05 9.00
CA ASN A 123 -22.11 -13.41 9.53
C ASN A 123 -22.12 -14.46 8.40
N ALA A 124 -22.97 -14.25 7.39
CA ALA A 124 -23.06 -15.12 6.23
C ALA A 124 -21.77 -15.09 5.40
N LEU A 125 -21.25 -13.89 5.11
CA LEU A 125 -19.98 -13.71 4.40
C LEU A 125 -18.81 -14.36 5.15
N THR A 126 -18.70 -14.12 6.46
CA THR A 126 -17.65 -14.69 7.33
C THR A 126 -17.70 -16.21 7.31
N SER A 127 -18.90 -16.79 7.44
CA SER A 127 -19.08 -18.25 7.43
C SER A 127 -18.63 -18.85 6.09
N SER A 128 -18.99 -18.20 4.98
CA SER A 128 -18.62 -18.63 3.63
C SER A 128 -17.12 -18.53 3.36
N VAL A 129 -16.49 -17.39 3.70
CA VAL A 129 -15.04 -17.18 3.53
C VAL A 129 -14.23 -18.19 4.36
N ASN A 130 -14.66 -18.48 5.59
CA ASN A 130 -14.05 -19.52 6.43
C ASN A 130 -14.12 -20.90 5.80
N LYS A 131 -15.23 -21.22 5.15
CA LYS A 131 -15.45 -22.52 4.53
C LYS A 131 -14.69 -22.70 3.22
N HIS A 132 -14.70 -21.69 2.35
CA HIS A 132 -14.25 -21.85 0.95
C HIS A 132 -12.91 -21.18 0.64
N PHE A 133 -12.47 -20.21 1.44
CA PHE A 133 -11.29 -19.39 1.15
C PHE A 133 -10.30 -19.35 2.32
N LYS A 134 -10.19 -20.47 3.04
CA LYS A 134 -9.23 -20.70 4.14
C LYS A 134 -9.30 -19.63 5.25
N GLY A 135 -10.44 -18.94 5.39
CA GLY A 135 -10.69 -17.94 6.42
C GLY A 135 -10.11 -16.55 6.19
N ASN A 136 -9.30 -16.33 5.14
CA ASN A 136 -8.72 -15.01 4.88
C ASN A 136 -8.60 -14.63 3.39
N GLY A 137 -9.14 -15.44 2.47
CA GLY A 137 -9.14 -15.13 1.04
C GLY A 137 -10.19 -14.07 0.68
N VAL A 138 -10.17 -12.91 1.33
CA VAL A 138 -11.11 -11.82 1.10
C VAL A 138 -10.44 -10.45 1.25
N ILE A 139 -10.75 -9.54 0.33
CA ILE A 139 -10.32 -8.15 0.32
C ILE A 139 -11.57 -7.27 0.33
N ALA A 140 -11.64 -6.26 1.19
CA ALA A 140 -12.73 -5.29 1.20
C ALA A 140 -12.45 -4.09 0.31
N SER A 141 -13.53 -3.50 -0.20
CA SER A 141 -13.55 -2.27 -0.96
C SER A 141 -14.87 -1.53 -0.69
N MET A 142 -14.82 -0.20 -0.66
CA MET A 142 -15.96 0.66 -0.30
C MET A 142 -16.55 0.38 1.11
N GLU A 143 -15.69 -0.01 2.04
CA GLU A 143 -16.03 -0.49 3.39
C GLU A 143 -15.92 0.55 4.51
N HIS A 144 -15.93 1.84 4.15
CA HIS A 144 -15.63 2.96 5.06
C HIS A 144 -16.69 3.24 6.14
N CYS A 145 -17.64 2.33 6.37
CA CYS A 145 -18.67 2.51 7.40
C CYS A 145 -18.28 1.86 8.73
N ASN A 146 -18.79 2.41 9.84
CA ASN A 146 -18.50 1.89 11.18
C ASN A 146 -18.91 0.43 11.34
N ASP A 147 -20.03 0.03 10.74
CA ASP A 147 -20.55 -1.34 10.85
C ASP A 147 -19.56 -2.35 10.27
N PHE A 148 -18.85 -2.01 9.19
CA PHE A 148 -17.75 -2.84 8.68
C PHE A 148 -16.64 -2.99 9.72
N MET A 149 -16.19 -1.88 10.31
CA MET A 149 -15.07 -1.90 11.27
C MET A 149 -15.36 -2.78 12.50
N PHE A 150 -16.63 -2.86 12.93
CA PHE A 150 -17.04 -3.69 14.07
C PHE A 150 -17.44 -5.12 13.71
N LEU A 151 -17.99 -5.35 12.51
CA LEU A 151 -18.59 -6.64 12.14
C LEU A 151 -17.85 -7.34 11.00
N GLY A 152 -17.46 -6.61 9.95
CA GLY A 152 -16.80 -7.16 8.76
C GLY A 152 -15.34 -7.57 9.00
N THR A 153 -14.67 -6.91 9.94
CA THR A 153 -13.26 -7.18 10.29
C THR A 153 -13.03 -8.52 10.98
N GLN A 154 -14.10 -9.25 11.35
CA GLN A 154 -14.00 -10.62 11.83
C GLN A 154 -13.40 -11.57 10.79
N ALA A 155 -13.71 -11.38 9.51
CA ALA A 155 -13.16 -12.19 8.40
C ALA A 155 -12.20 -11.40 7.50
N ILE A 156 -12.36 -10.07 7.43
CA ILE A 156 -11.67 -9.25 6.44
C ILE A 156 -10.61 -8.39 7.12
N SER A 157 -9.33 -8.68 6.84
CA SER A 157 -8.19 -7.96 7.43
C SER A 157 -7.43 -7.10 6.43
N LEU A 158 -7.86 -7.03 5.17
CA LEU A 158 -7.28 -6.21 4.11
C LEU A 158 -8.40 -5.45 3.41
N GLY A 159 -8.27 -4.13 3.30
CA GLY A 159 -9.32 -3.31 2.70
C GLY A 159 -8.80 -1.98 2.17
N ARG A 160 -9.46 -1.49 1.12
CA ARG A 160 -9.06 -0.27 0.42
C ARG A 160 -9.32 0.94 1.30
N VAL A 161 -8.28 1.75 1.49
CA VAL A 161 -8.35 2.96 2.33
C VAL A 161 -8.47 4.25 1.51
N GLY A 162 -8.48 4.17 0.19
CA GLY A 162 -8.62 5.31 -0.71
C GLY A 162 -9.85 5.20 -1.61
N ASP A 163 -10.12 6.31 -2.30
CA ASP A 163 -10.96 6.28 -3.49
C ASP A 163 -10.24 5.53 -4.63
N ASP A 164 -10.90 5.30 -5.76
CA ASP A 164 -10.31 4.61 -6.90
C ASP A 164 -9.10 5.37 -7.47
N PHE A 165 -8.08 4.62 -7.91
CA PHE A 165 -7.09 5.17 -8.82
C PHE A 165 -7.71 5.48 -10.18
N TRP A 166 -7.73 6.76 -10.55
CA TRP A 166 -8.26 7.23 -11.82
C TRP A 166 -7.13 7.48 -12.83
N CYS A 167 -7.09 6.69 -13.92
CA CYS A 167 -6.13 6.90 -15.02
C CYS A 167 -6.42 8.18 -15.83
N THR A 168 -7.68 8.61 -15.80
CA THR A 168 -8.22 9.80 -16.46
C THR A 168 -9.35 10.33 -15.60
N ASP A 169 -9.56 11.64 -15.61
CA ASP A 169 -10.65 12.25 -14.85
C ASP A 169 -12.03 11.73 -15.29
N PRO A 170 -12.87 11.24 -14.37
CA PRO A 170 -14.20 10.74 -14.71
C PRO A 170 -15.18 11.84 -15.13
N SER A 171 -14.86 13.11 -14.83
CA SER A 171 -15.67 14.28 -15.19
C SER A 171 -15.20 15.00 -16.46
N GLY A 172 -14.16 14.47 -17.13
CA GLY A 172 -13.62 14.99 -18.38
C GLY A 172 -12.62 16.15 -18.27
N ASP A 173 -12.08 16.44 -17.09
CA ASP A 173 -10.95 17.39 -16.93
C ASP A 173 -9.66 16.80 -17.55
N PRO A 174 -9.09 17.41 -18.62
CA PRO A 174 -7.85 16.94 -19.23
C PRO A 174 -6.67 16.86 -18.25
N ASN A 175 -6.63 17.73 -17.24
CA ASN A 175 -5.57 17.77 -16.23
C ASN A 175 -5.83 16.85 -15.04
N GLY A 176 -7.03 16.26 -14.90
CA GLY A 176 -7.33 15.37 -13.78
C GLY A 176 -6.55 14.07 -13.80
N THR A 177 -5.96 13.71 -14.95
CA THR A 177 -4.90 12.69 -15.05
C THR A 177 -3.79 12.90 -14.00
N PHE A 178 -3.49 14.14 -13.61
CA PHE A 178 -2.41 14.47 -12.67
C PHE A 178 -2.93 14.77 -11.26
N TRP A 179 -3.82 15.77 -11.10
CA TRP A 179 -4.19 16.25 -9.77
C TRP A 179 -4.97 15.22 -8.93
N LEU A 180 -5.71 14.30 -9.57
CA LEU A 180 -6.37 13.20 -8.85
C LEU A 180 -5.37 12.26 -8.17
N GLN A 181 -4.15 12.16 -8.69
CA GLN A 181 -3.12 11.29 -8.11
C GLN A 181 -2.64 11.81 -6.75
N GLY A 182 -2.54 13.14 -6.61
CA GLY A 182 -2.31 13.79 -5.32
C GLY A 182 -3.44 13.49 -4.33
N CYS A 183 -4.70 13.68 -4.75
CA CYS A 183 -5.89 13.35 -3.95
C CYS A 183 -5.86 11.90 -3.47
N HIS A 184 -5.63 10.95 -4.38
CA HIS A 184 -5.56 9.52 -4.09
C HIS A 184 -4.54 9.21 -2.98
N MET A 185 -3.33 9.75 -3.12
CA MET A 185 -2.26 9.53 -2.15
C MET A 185 -2.58 10.09 -0.78
N VAL A 186 -3.09 11.31 -0.71
CA VAL A 186 -3.47 11.94 0.57
C VAL A 186 -4.61 11.20 1.22
N HIS A 187 -5.64 10.79 0.46
CA HIS A 187 -6.74 9.99 0.98
C HIS A 187 -6.24 8.66 1.56
N CYS A 188 -5.40 7.92 0.82
CA CYS A 188 -4.85 6.66 1.31
C CYS A 188 -4.02 6.85 2.59
N ALA A 189 -3.15 7.86 2.63
CA ALA A 189 -2.29 8.14 3.78
C ALA A 189 -3.09 8.53 5.03
N TYR A 190 -4.05 9.46 4.90
CA TYR A 190 -4.83 9.96 6.03
C TYR A 190 -5.85 8.93 6.51
N ASN A 191 -6.48 8.18 5.60
CA ASN A 191 -7.39 7.10 6.00
C ASN A 191 -6.63 5.94 6.65
N SER A 192 -5.38 5.68 6.27
CA SER A 192 -4.52 4.68 6.94
C SER A 192 -4.30 5.00 8.41
N LEU A 193 -4.26 6.29 8.81
CA LEU A 193 -4.15 6.70 10.21
C LEU A 193 -5.31 6.18 11.08
N TRP A 194 -6.50 6.16 10.51
CA TRP A 194 -7.71 5.67 11.17
C TRP A 194 -7.89 4.16 10.97
N MET A 195 -7.98 3.72 9.72
CA MET A 195 -8.37 2.35 9.33
C MET A 195 -7.27 1.33 9.63
N GLY A 196 -6.00 1.74 9.62
CA GLY A 196 -4.85 0.87 9.90
C GLY A 196 -4.87 0.21 11.28
N ASN A 197 -5.65 0.76 12.22
CA ASN A 197 -5.85 0.18 13.56
C ASN A 197 -6.80 -1.02 13.57
N PHE A 198 -7.54 -1.26 12.49
CA PHE A 198 -8.53 -2.34 12.36
C PHE A 198 -8.16 -3.34 11.27
N ILE A 199 -7.69 -2.83 10.12
CA ILE A 199 -7.36 -3.63 8.94
C ILE A 199 -6.02 -3.18 8.36
N HIS A 200 -5.41 -4.04 7.56
CA HIS A 200 -4.25 -3.69 6.76
C HIS A 200 -4.68 -2.79 5.58
N PRO A 201 -4.11 -1.58 5.45
CA PRO A 201 -4.48 -0.65 4.38
C PRO A 201 -4.08 -1.15 2.98
N ASP A 202 -5.04 -1.14 2.06
CA ASP A 202 -4.84 -1.31 0.62
C ASP A 202 -4.92 0.06 -0.08
N TRP A 203 -3.82 0.44 -0.75
CA TRP A 203 -3.67 1.74 -1.43
C TRP A 203 -4.12 1.72 -2.89
N ASP A 204 -4.82 0.66 -3.29
CA ASP A 204 -5.37 0.42 -4.61
C ASP A 204 -4.31 0.23 -5.70
N MET A 205 -4.79 -0.27 -6.84
CA MET A 205 -4.02 -0.48 -8.05
C MET A 205 -3.43 0.83 -8.63
N PHE A 206 -2.49 0.69 -9.55
CA PHE A 206 -2.03 1.76 -10.44
C PHE A 206 -1.63 1.18 -11.80
N GLN A 207 -1.41 2.03 -12.79
CA GLN A 207 -0.84 1.61 -14.08
C GLN A 207 0.64 2.01 -14.17
N SER A 208 1.51 1.05 -14.46
CA SER A 208 2.96 1.27 -14.60
C SER A 208 3.31 2.17 -15.78
N THR A 209 2.44 2.30 -16.78
CA THR A 209 2.61 3.22 -17.91
C THR A 209 1.95 4.59 -17.71
N HIS A 210 1.35 4.87 -16.56
CA HIS A 210 0.72 6.16 -16.28
C HIS A 210 1.78 7.29 -16.19
N PRO A 211 1.49 8.55 -16.59
CA PRO A 211 2.45 9.66 -16.45
C PRO A 211 2.98 9.88 -15.02
N CYS A 212 2.19 9.55 -14.00
CA CYS A 212 2.57 9.59 -12.59
C CYS A 212 2.98 8.21 -12.03
N ALA A 213 3.33 7.23 -12.87
CA ALA A 213 3.55 5.86 -12.40
C ALA A 213 4.66 5.73 -11.35
N GLU A 214 5.78 6.45 -11.49
CA GLU A 214 6.86 6.43 -10.49
C GLU A 214 6.39 6.96 -9.13
N PHE A 215 5.55 8.01 -9.13
CA PHE A 215 4.93 8.59 -7.93
C PHE A 215 4.05 7.56 -7.21
N HIS A 216 3.22 6.83 -7.96
CA HIS A 216 2.41 5.74 -7.41
C HIS A 216 3.28 4.58 -6.92
N ALA A 217 4.23 4.10 -7.71
CA ALA A 217 5.15 3.03 -7.34
C ALA A 217 5.87 3.34 -6.03
N ALA A 218 6.43 4.55 -5.89
CA ALA A 218 7.09 5.00 -4.67
C ALA A 218 6.14 4.99 -3.46
N SER A 219 4.93 5.51 -3.63
CA SER A 219 3.92 5.50 -2.56
C SER A 219 3.54 4.09 -2.10
N ARG A 220 3.37 3.14 -3.02
CA ARG A 220 3.08 1.74 -2.71
C ARG A 220 4.29 1.05 -2.06
N ALA A 221 5.51 1.38 -2.47
CA ALA A 221 6.73 0.83 -1.88
C ALA A 221 6.85 1.16 -0.39
N ILE A 222 6.47 2.38 0.03
CA ILE A 222 6.46 2.78 1.45
C ILE A 222 5.15 2.40 2.17
N SER A 223 4.04 2.22 1.45
CA SER A 223 2.70 1.99 2.03
C SER A 223 2.66 0.82 3.02
N GLY A 224 3.51 -0.19 2.80
CA GLY A 224 3.47 -1.45 3.55
C GLY A 224 2.30 -2.37 3.18
N GLY A 225 1.46 -1.95 2.23
CA GLY A 225 0.33 -2.69 1.69
C GLY A 225 0.68 -3.61 0.52
N PRO A 226 -0.34 -4.22 -0.11
CA PRO A 226 -0.18 -4.94 -1.37
C PRO A 226 0.16 -4.00 -2.53
N ILE A 227 0.65 -4.57 -3.63
CA ILE A 227 0.93 -3.84 -4.87
C ILE A 227 0.13 -4.51 -6.00
N TYR A 228 -0.77 -3.76 -6.62
CA TYR A 228 -1.53 -4.20 -7.78
C TYR A 228 -1.24 -3.31 -8.98
N VAL A 229 -1.15 -3.94 -10.15
CA VAL A 229 -1.00 -3.24 -11.43
C VAL A 229 -2.22 -3.54 -12.30
N SER A 230 -2.77 -2.51 -12.93
CA SER A 230 -3.95 -2.57 -13.79
C SER A 230 -3.65 -2.19 -15.24
N ASP A 231 -2.39 -2.37 -15.63
CA ASP A 231 -1.88 -2.16 -16.96
C ASP A 231 -2.65 -2.97 -18.01
N SER A 232 -2.76 -2.41 -19.21
CA SER A 232 -3.28 -3.17 -20.35
C SER A 232 -2.31 -4.26 -20.76
N VAL A 233 -2.82 -5.42 -21.18
CA VAL A 233 -2.00 -6.54 -21.68
C VAL A 233 -1.03 -6.04 -22.75
N GLY A 234 0.27 -6.35 -22.56
CA GLY A 234 1.35 -5.94 -23.46
C GLY A 234 1.86 -4.51 -23.27
N LYS A 235 1.28 -3.72 -22.35
CA LYS A 235 1.70 -2.33 -22.07
C LYS A 235 2.15 -2.20 -20.61
N HIS A 236 3.39 -2.56 -20.34
CA HIS A 236 3.96 -2.50 -18.98
C HIS A 236 5.30 -1.78 -19.02
N ASP A 237 5.57 -0.99 -17.99
CA ASP A 237 6.92 -0.50 -17.69
C ASP A 237 7.65 -1.50 -16.80
N PHE A 238 8.35 -2.45 -17.41
CA PHE A 238 9.09 -3.46 -16.66
C PHE A 238 10.30 -2.90 -15.90
N GLU A 239 10.83 -1.73 -16.28
CA GLU A 239 11.92 -1.11 -15.53
C GLU A 239 11.41 -0.63 -14.18
N LEU A 240 10.30 0.10 -14.18
CA LEU A 240 9.63 0.53 -12.95
C LEU A 240 9.19 -0.66 -12.10
N LEU A 241 8.58 -1.69 -12.69
CA LEU A 241 8.11 -2.86 -11.93
C LEU A 241 9.25 -3.63 -11.26
N ARG A 242 10.43 -3.71 -11.89
CA ARG A 242 11.63 -4.34 -11.28
C ARG A 242 12.19 -3.57 -10.09
N SER A 243 11.80 -2.31 -9.90
CA SER A 243 12.14 -1.54 -8.69
C SER A 243 11.20 -1.83 -7.50
N LEU A 244 10.10 -2.55 -7.71
CA LEU A 244 9.11 -2.94 -6.70
C LEU A 244 9.16 -4.42 -6.35
N VAL A 245 9.35 -5.28 -7.36
CA VAL A 245 9.18 -6.74 -7.27
C VAL A 245 10.51 -7.44 -7.53
N LEU A 246 10.82 -8.44 -6.70
CA LEU A 246 11.99 -9.29 -6.84
C LEU A 246 11.78 -10.38 -7.91
N PRO A 247 12.84 -11.00 -8.44
CA PRO A 247 12.73 -12.10 -9.41
C PRO A 247 11.87 -13.30 -8.97
N ASP A 248 11.68 -13.54 -7.67
CA ASP A 248 10.76 -14.58 -7.15
C ASP A 248 9.30 -14.13 -7.04
N GLY A 249 8.96 -12.93 -7.48
CA GLY A 249 7.62 -12.36 -7.38
C GLY A 249 7.30 -11.72 -6.02
N SER A 250 8.19 -11.83 -5.03
CA SER A 250 7.98 -11.19 -3.73
C SER A 250 8.36 -9.71 -3.75
N ILE A 251 7.82 -8.94 -2.80
CA ILE A 251 8.09 -7.51 -2.65
C ILE A 251 8.91 -7.22 -1.39
N LEU A 252 9.67 -6.13 -1.43
CA LEU A 252 10.35 -5.58 -0.26
C LEU A 252 9.38 -4.69 0.52
N ARG A 253 8.42 -5.31 1.22
CA ARG A 253 7.37 -4.60 1.96
C ARG A 253 7.91 -4.03 3.28
N CYS A 254 7.46 -2.83 3.66
CA CYS A 254 7.66 -2.34 5.03
C CYS A 254 6.92 -3.21 6.06
N ASP A 255 7.34 -3.13 7.33
CA ASP A 255 6.81 -3.98 8.40
C ASP A 255 5.45 -3.51 8.93
N TYR A 256 5.11 -2.22 8.75
CA TYR A 256 3.83 -1.62 9.15
C TYR A 256 3.15 -0.94 7.97
N TYR A 257 2.15 -0.11 8.21
CA TYR A 257 1.50 0.72 7.19
C TYR A 257 1.98 2.17 7.27
N ALA A 258 2.04 2.84 6.12
CA ALA A 258 2.52 4.22 6.07
C ALA A 258 1.55 5.17 6.76
N LEU A 259 2.09 6.11 7.54
CA LEU A 259 1.34 7.13 8.26
C LEU A 259 1.88 8.52 7.96
N PRO A 260 1.03 9.57 7.93
CA PRO A 260 1.51 10.94 7.85
C PRO A 260 2.46 11.27 8.99
N THR A 261 3.48 12.09 8.72
CA THR A 261 4.31 12.67 9.78
C THR A 261 3.48 13.61 10.64
N ARG A 262 3.91 13.83 11.88
CA ARG A 262 3.15 14.64 12.86
C ARG A 262 2.83 16.04 12.37
N ASP A 263 3.73 16.66 11.63
CA ASP A 263 3.58 18.01 11.11
C ASP A 263 2.62 18.10 9.90
N CYS A 264 2.26 16.99 9.27
CA CYS A 264 1.24 16.97 8.22
C CYS A 264 -0.19 16.81 8.77
N LEU A 265 -0.38 16.24 9.96
CA LEU A 265 -1.69 15.75 10.45
C LEU A 265 -2.85 16.77 10.37
N PHE A 266 -2.57 18.05 10.58
CA PHE A 266 -3.56 19.13 10.56
C PHE A 266 -3.36 20.12 9.41
N GLU A 267 -2.48 19.79 8.47
CA GLU A 267 -2.16 20.60 7.31
C GLU A 267 -2.83 20.04 6.05
N ASP A 268 -2.93 20.88 5.02
CA ASP A 268 -3.54 20.53 3.74
C ASP A 268 -2.47 20.29 2.65
N PRO A 269 -2.09 19.03 2.37
CA PRO A 269 -1.11 18.69 1.34
C PRO A 269 -1.66 18.72 -0.10
N LEU A 270 -2.92 19.13 -0.31
CA LEU A 270 -3.62 19.04 -1.59
C LEU A 270 -3.81 20.37 -2.31
N HIS A 271 -4.15 21.45 -1.59
CA HIS A 271 -4.48 22.72 -2.26
C HIS A 271 -4.22 23.97 -1.41
N ASN A 272 -3.10 24.03 -0.69
CA ASN A 272 -2.67 25.24 0.02
C ASN A 272 -1.39 25.89 -0.55
N GLY A 273 -0.74 25.25 -1.53
CA GLY A 273 0.49 25.69 -2.20
C GLY A 273 1.74 25.68 -1.31
N LYS A 274 1.72 24.99 -0.17
CA LYS A 274 2.78 25.07 0.85
C LYS A 274 3.16 23.75 1.49
N THR A 275 2.19 22.86 1.68
CA THR A 275 2.40 21.63 2.46
C THR A 275 2.74 20.48 1.54
N MET A 276 3.85 19.82 1.83
CA MET A 276 4.24 18.56 1.21
C MET A 276 3.64 17.41 2.02
N LEU A 277 3.09 16.39 1.37
CA LEU A 277 2.71 15.16 2.07
C LEU A 277 3.99 14.44 2.48
N LYS A 278 4.22 14.29 3.78
CA LYS A 278 5.26 13.42 4.31
C LYS A 278 4.62 12.22 5.00
N ILE A 279 5.09 11.03 4.65
CA ILE A 279 4.65 9.77 5.25
C ILE A 279 5.86 8.95 5.68
N TRP A 280 5.72 8.17 6.74
CA TRP A 280 6.79 7.31 7.24
C TRP A 280 6.30 5.89 7.46
N ASN A 281 7.24 4.95 7.44
CA ASN A 281 7.06 3.55 7.80
C ASN A 281 8.38 2.98 8.33
N LEU A 282 8.39 1.74 8.81
CA LEU A 282 9.59 1.05 9.29
C LEU A 282 9.86 -0.21 8.47
N ASN A 283 11.13 -0.47 8.22
CA ASN A 283 11.65 -1.78 7.89
C ASN A 283 12.28 -2.39 9.15
N LYS A 284 12.80 -3.62 9.03
CA LYS A 284 13.32 -4.38 10.16
C LYS A 284 14.43 -3.68 10.98
N PHE A 285 15.22 -2.83 10.35
CA PHE A 285 16.38 -2.17 10.98
C PHE A 285 16.48 -0.66 10.71
N THR A 286 15.57 -0.11 9.90
CA THR A 286 15.64 1.26 9.40
C THR A 286 14.25 1.88 9.35
N GLY A 287 14.20 3.20 9.39
CA GLY A 287 13.00 3.94 9.01
C GLY A 287 13.00 4.26 7.52
N VAL A 288 11.81 4.43 6.97
CA VAL A 288 11.60 4.94 5.60
C VAL A 288 10.72 6.16 5.72
N LEU A 289 11.14 7.25 5.09
CA LEU A 289 10.37 8.48 4.98
C LEU A 289 10.13 8.76 3.49
N GLY A 290 8.92 9.15 3.13
CA GLY A 290 8.55 9.55 1.79
C GLY A 290 7.99 10.96 1.80
N ALA A 291 8.49 11.80 0.92
CA ALA A 291 8.04 13.17 0.73
C ALA A 291 7.44 13.30 -0.68
N PHE A 292 6.22 13.82 -0.78
CA PHE A 292 5.43 13.84 -2.02
C PHE A 292 4.76 15.19 -2.20
N ASN A 293 4.97 15.82 -3.36
CA ASN A 293 4.21 17.02 -3.72
C ASN A 293 2.86 16.60 -4.35
N CYS A 294 1.81 16.60 -3.53
CA CYS A 294 0.45 16.22 -3.91
C CYS A 294 -0.43 17.41 -4.30
N GLN A 295 0.15 18.62 -4.40
CA GLN A 295 -0.63 19.83 -4.64
C GLN A 295 -1.22 19.88 -6.05
N GLY A 296 -2.41 20.45 -6.19
CA GLY A 296 -3.03 20.73 -7.49
C GLY A 296 -4.51 20.38 -7.59
N GLY A 297 -5.10 19.81 -6.54
CA GLY A 297 -6.54 19.55 -6.49
C GLY A 297 -6.95 18.97 -5.15
N GLY A 298 -8.24 19.04 -4.81
CA GLY A 298 -8.77 18.41 -3.60
C GLY A 298 -10.25 18.69 -3.36
N TRP A 299 -10.74 18.31 -2.18
CA TRP A 299 -12.16 18.35 -1.86
C TRP A 299 -12.72 19.78 -1.74
N CYS A 300 -13.73 20.10 -2.55
CA CYS A 300 -14.49 21.34 -2.45
C CYS A 300 -15.82 21.10 -1.75
N ARG A 301 -16.00 21.66 -0.54
CA ARG A 301 -17.22 21.51 0.27
C ARG A 301 -18.46 22.10 -0.39
N GLU A 302 -18.33 23.23 -1.08
CA GLU A 302 -19.47 23.92 -1.73
C GLU A 302 -20.10 23.07 -2.83
N THR A 303 -19.26 22.44 -3.68
CA THR A 303 -19.73 21.59 -4.77
C THR A 303 -19.72 20.11 -4.45
N ARG A 304 -19.34 19.75 -3.22
CA ARG A 304 -19.29 18.38 -2.68
C ARG A 304 -18.56 17.40 -3.60
N ARG A 305 -17.41 17.81 -4.14
CA ARG A 305 -16.61 16.98 -5.05
C ARG A 305 -15.16 17.41 -5.02
N ASN A 306 -14.26 16.52 -5.44
CA ASN A 306 -12.89 16.92 -5.73
C ASN A 306 -12.82 17.83 -6.95
N LYS A 307 -11.96 18.85 -6.89
CA LYS A 307 -11.75 19.81 -7.97
C LYS A 307 -10.27 20.06 -8.21
N CYS A 308 -9.97 20.38 -9.45
CA CYS A 308 -8.71 20.98 -9.84
C CYS A 308 -8.50 22.30 -9.09
N ALA A 309 -7.28 22.49 -8.60
CA ALA A 309 -6.78 23.70 -7.97
C ALA A 309 -5.36 23.97 -8.49
N SER A 310 -5.26 24.07 -9.82
CA SER A 310 -3.99 24.15 -10.56
C SER A 310 -3.09 25.31 -10.14
N GLU A 311 -3.64 26.37 -9.55
CA GLU A 311 -2.90 27.49 -8.97
C GLU A 311 -1.95 27.06 -7.84
N TYR A 312 -2.23 25.93 -7.18
CA TYR A 312 -1.38 25.35 -6.14
C TYR A 312 -0.39 24.32 -6.67
N SER A 313 -0.50 23.93 -7.95
CA SER A 313 0.41 22.98 -8.60
C SER A 313 1.73 23.64 -8.99
N HIS A 314 2.58 23.90 -7.99
CA HIS A 314 3.93 24.44 -8.17
C HIS A 314 4.93 23.75 -7.23
N VAL A 315 6.22 24.11 -7.33
CA VAL A 315 7.28 23.58 -6.47
C VAL A 315 6.97 23.86 -5.00
N VAL A 316 6.98 22.80 -4.19
CA VAL A 316 6.84 22.90 -2.73
C VAL A 316 8.18 22.58 -2.09
N ALA A 317 8.60 23.42 -1.14
CA ALA A 317 9.75 23.17 -0.29
C ALA A 317 9.30 22.65 1.08
N SER A 318 10.06 21.73 1.67
CA SER A 318 9.82 21.18 2.99
C SER A 318 11.14 20.83 3.67
N VAL A 319 11.07 20.35 4.91
CA VAL A 319 12.19 19.77 5.62
C VAL A 319 11.85 18.35 6.09
N VAL A 320 12.85 17.50 6.08
CA VAL A 320 12.76 16.09 6.46
C VAL A 320 13.91 15.72 7.40
N GLY A 321 13.65 14.86 8.37
CA GLY A 321 14.69 14.41 9.30
C GLY A 321 14.34 13.11 10.03
N PRO A 322 15.28 12.54 10.80
CA PRO A 322 15.04 11.29 11.53
C PRO A 322 13.91 11.39 12.56
N ASN A 323 13.62 12.59 13.06
CA ASN A 323 12.50 12.85 14.00
C ASN A 323 11.10 12.79 13.36
N ASP A 324 10.99 12.75 12.03
CA ASP A 324 9.71 12.58 11.34
C ASP A 324 9.18 11.13 11.42
N ILE A 325 10.01 10.18 11.88
CA ILE A 325 9.67 8.75 11.98
C ILE A 325 9.32 8.38 13.43
N GLU A 326 8.21 7.67 13.63
CA GLU A 326 7.86 7.13 14.94
C GLU A 326 8.57 5.78 15.19
N TRP A 327 9.85 5.84 15.58
CA TRP A 327 10.72 4.67 15.78
C TRP A 327 10.18 3.60 16.73
N LYS A 328 9.29 3.99 17.65
CA LYS A 328 8.68 3.11 18.66
C LYS A 328 7.34 2.51 18.23
N HIS A 329 6.90 2.74 16.99
CA HIS A 329 5.63 2.24 16.48
C HIS A 329 5.62 0.72 16.33
N GLY A 330 4.46 0.12 16.60
CA GLY A 330 4.19 -1.29 16.38
C GLY A 330 4.77 -2.24 17.43
N THR A 331 4.87 -3.53 17.07
CA THR A 331 5.21 -4.62 18.00
C THR A 331 6.71 -4.89 18.10
N LYS A 332 7.50 -4.41 17.14
CA LYS A 332 8.96 -4.56 17.05
C LYS A 332 9.59 -3.18 16.88
N PRO A 333 9.65 -2.37 17.95
CA PRO A 333 10.20 -1.02 17.87
C PRO A 333 11.71 -1.05 17.60
N ILE A 334 12.19 -0.05 16.86
CA ILE A 334 13.63 0.18 16.67
C ILE A 334 14.08 1.14 17.77
N SER A 335 14.93 0.67 18.68
CA SER A 335 15.50 1.56 19.70
C SER A 335 16.51 2.50 19.04
N VAL A 336 16.26 3.79 19.19
CA VAL A 336 17.17 4.88 18.80
C VAL A 336 17.79 5.59 20.01
N ASP A 337 17.58 5.04 21.21
CA ASP A 337 18.10 5.61 22.44
C ASP A 337 19.65 5.52 22.43
N GLY A 338 20.32 6.67 22.58
CA GLY A 338 21.78 6.76 22.54
C GLY A 338 22.40 6.82 21.13
N VAL A 339 21.60 6.71 20.06
CA VAL A 339 22.06 6.88 18.68
C VAL A 339 22.50 8.32 18.45
N GLN A 340 23.78 8.50 18.11
CA GLN A 340 24.38 9.82 17.94
C GLN A 340 24.17 10.40 16.53
N LEU A 341 23.99 9.53 15.53
CA LEU A 341 23.97 9.89 14.12
C LEU A 341 23.08 8.92 13.34
N PHE A 342 22.48 9.42 12.28
CA PHE A 342 21.70 8.68 11.30
C PHE A 342 22.31 8.87 9.93
N ALA A 343 22.34 7.81 9.15
CA ALA A 343 22.61 7.85 7.72
C ALA A 343 21.27 7.97 6.98
N MET A 344 21.08 9.05 6.23
CA MET A 344 19.91 9.31 5.41
C MET A 344 20.30 9.17 3.94
N TYR A 345 19.77 8.15 3.26
CA TYR A 345 19.98 7.96 1.82
C TYR A 345 18.75 8.41 1.05
N LEU A 346 18.92 9.42 0.21
CA LEU A 346 17.91 9.99 -0.68
C LEU A 346 17.93 9.22 -2.00
N PHE A 347 16.83 8.54 -2.32
CA PHE A 347 16.74 7.59 -3.43
C PHE A 347 16.85 8.28 -4.81
N ARG A 348 16.09 9.36 -5.04
CA ARG A 348 16.10 10.09 -6.32
C ARG A 348 17.38 10.87 -6.51
N GLU A 349 17.86 11.54 -5.46
CA GLU A 349 19.15 12.25 -5.52
C GLU A 349 20.37 11.30 -5.53
N LYS A 350 20.19 10.02 -5.16
CA LYS A 350 21.27 9.04 -4.96
C LYS A 350 22.36 9.53 -3.99
N LYS A 351 21.94 10.23 -2.94
CA LYS A 351 22.82 10.99 -2.06
C LYS A 351 22.73 10.51 -0.62
N LEU A 352 23.88 10.41 0.04
CA LEU A 352 23.98 10.16 1.48
C LEU A 352 24.13 11.48 2.25
N VAL A 353 23.36 11.63 3.33
CA VAL A 353 23.50 12.71 4.31
C VAL A 353 23.60 12.11 5.71
N LEU A 354 24.48 12.67 6.53
CA LEU A 354 24.59 12.32 7.95
C LEU A 354 23.86 13.36 8.79
N SER A 355 22.98 12.92 9.68
CA SER A 355 22.08 13.78 10.44
C SER A 355 22.02 13.34 11.89
N LYS A 356 21.98 14.28 12.86
CA LYS A 356 21.52 13.93 14.21
C LYS A 356 20.02 13.74 14.21
N LEU A 357 19.49 13.21 15.32
CA LEU A 357 18.05 12.98 15.48
C LEU A 357 17.22 14.27 15.30
N SER A 358 17.71 15.39 15.86
CA SER A 358 17.05 16.70 15.80
C SER A 358 17.30 17.50 14.52
N ASP A 359 18.26 17.07 13.71
CA ASP A 359 18.63 17.79 12.50
C ASP A 359 17.61 17.50 11.39
N THR A 360 17.52 18.42 10.43
CA THR A 360 16.67 18.28 9.25
C THR A 360 17.42 18.72 8.01
N ILE A 361 16.99 18.21 6.85
CA ILE A 361 17.49 18.61 5.54
C ILE A 361 16.34 19.21 4.73
N GLY A 362 16.65 20.23 3.92
CA GLY A 362 15.67 20.83 3.02
C GLY A 362 15.47 19.97 1.78
N ILE A 363 14.22 19.91 1.30
CA ILE A 363 13.84 19.28 0.04
C ILE A 363 12.89 20.20 -0.73
N SER A 364 12.99 20.21 -2.05
CA SER A 364 12.08 20.93 -2.95
C SER A 364 11.64 20.01 -4.07
N LEU A 365 10.33 19.85 -4.26
CA LEU A 365 9.75 18.93 -5.25
C LEU A 365 8.79 19.66 -6.17
N GLU A 366 8.95 19.40 -7.48
CA GLU A 366 7.94 19.72 -8.49
C GLU A 366 6.63 18.97 -8.23
N PRO A 367 5.47 19.43 -8.75
CA PRO A 367 4.20 18.72 -8.63
C PRO A 367 4.32 17.26 -9.07
N PHE A 368 3.68 16.36 -8.31
CA PHE A 368 3.64 14.91 -8.57
C PHE A 368 5.02 14.23 -8.63
N HIS A 369 6.04 14.86 -8.02
CA HIS A 369 7.33 14.25 -7.75
C HIS A 369 7.44 13.84 -6.29
N PHE A 370 8.44 13.01 -6.01
CA PHE A 370 8.68 12.43 -4.70
C PHE A 370 10.16 12.33 -4.38
N GLU A 371 10.45 12.08 -3.11
CA GLU A 371 11.72 11.51 -2.64
C GLU A 371 11.44 10.44 -1.59
N LEU A 372 12.14 9.31 -1.69
CA LEU A 372 12.16 8.26 -0.68
C LEU A 372 13.49 8.29 0.05
N ILE A 373 13.43 8.26 1.37
CA ILE A 373 14.58 8.44 2.24
C ILE A 373 14.68 7.24 3.17
N THR A 374 15.73 6.45 2.99
CA THR A 374 16.10 5.43 3.99
C THR A 374 16.84 6.13 5.12
N VAL A 375 16.32 6.00 6.35
CA VAL A 375 16.92 6.56 7.55
C VAL A 375 17.43 5.42 8.42
N SER A 376 18.74 5.28 8.54
CA SER A 376 19.37 4.20 9.29
C SER A 376 20.12 4.73 10.51
N PRO A 377 19.87 4.19 11.72
CA PRO A 377 20.71 4.44 12.88
C PRO A 377 22.16 4.03 12.61
N VAL A 378 23.12 4.89 12.98
CA VAL A 378 24.55 4.60 12.86
C VAL A 378 25.03 3.88 14.12
N THR A 379 25.64 2.71 13.92
CA THR A 379 26.25 1.88 14.96
C THR A 379 27.76 2.08 14.99
N LEU A 380 28.35 2.09 16.19
CA LEU A 380 29.79 2.17 16.39
C LEU A 380 30.38 0.76 16.59
N LEU A 381 31.39 0.39 15.79
CA LEU A 381 32.16 -0.84 15.99
C LEU A 381 33.18 -0.66 17.12
N ALA A 382 33.23 -1.61 18.04
CA ALA A 382 33.92 -1.47 19.33
C ALA A 382 35.45 -1.33 19.23
N ARG A 383 36.09 -1.98 18.24
CA ARG A 383 37.57 -2.01 18.16
C ARG A 383 38.16 -0.81 17.44
N ASP A 384 37.50 -0.37 16.37
CA ASP A 384 38.09 0.56 15.39
C ASP A 384 37.37 1.92 15.35
N SER A 385 36.40 2.15 16.25
CA SER A 385 35.56 3.36 16.26
C SER A 385 34.88 3.67 14.91
N ILE A 386 34.66 2.63 14.10
CA ILE A 386 34.06 2.75 12.78
C ILE A 386 32.56 2.93 12.94
N LYS A 387 32.04 3.95 12.26
CA LYS A 387 30.61 4.23 12.18
C LYS A 387 30.04 3.50 10.98
N PHE A 388 29.01 2.70 11.20
CA PHE A 388 28.39 1.89 10.16
C PHE A 388 26.87 2.04 10.19
N ALA A 389 26.25 2.13 9.02
CA ALA A 389 24.78 2.07 8.90
C ALA A 389 24.40 1.36 7.59
N PRO A 390 23.47 0.39 7.63
CA PRO A 390 22.99 -0.23 6.40
C PRO A 390 22.11 0.72 5.59
N ILE A 391 22.23 0.71 4.26
CA ILE A 391 21.32 1.43 3.35
C ILE A 391 20.40 0.43 2.65
N GLY A 392 20.94 -0.51 1.89
CA GLY A 392 20.16 -1.56 1.22
C GLY A 392 20.38 -1.61 -0.29
N LEU A 393 19.43 -2.23 -1.02
CA LEU A 393 19.46 -2.36 -2.47
C LEU A 393 18.94 -1.08 -3.14
N VAL A 394 19.84 -0.21 -3.60
CA VAL A 394 19.48 1.13 -4.10
C VAL A 394 18.83 1.13 -5.48
N ASN A 395 18.73 -0.03 -6.12
CA ASN A 395 17.89 -0.26 -7.30
C ASN A 395 16.42 -0.56 -6.95
N MET A 396 16.07 -0.68 -5.68
CA MET A 396 14.71 -0.94 -5.20
C MET A 396 14.14 0.31 -4.52
N LEU A 397 12.87 0.62 -4.78
CA LEU A 397 12.19 1.79 -4.19
C LEU A 397 12.15 1.70 -2.66
N ASN A 398 11.82 0.53 -2.10
CA ASN A 398 12.06 0.27 -0.68
C ASN A 398 13.46 -0.34 -0.46
N THR A 399 14.47 0.52 -0.57
CA THR A 399 15.90 0.17 -0.55
C THR A 399 16.28 -0.71 0.65
N SER A 400 15.95 -0.27 1.87
CA SER A 400 16.32 -0.96 3.10
C SER A 400 15.43 -2.16 3.44
N GLY A 401 14.30 -2.34 2.75
CA GLY A 401 13.44 -3.52 2.89
C GLY A 401 14.17 -4.82 2.50
N ALA A 402 15.25 -4.72 1.74
CA ALA A 402 16.11 -5.85 1.40
C ALA A 402 16.88 -6.43 2.59
N ILE A 403 17.05 -5.68 3.68
CA ILE A 403 17.88 -6.07 4.82
C ILE A 403 17.08 -6.97 5.77
N GLN A 404 17.42 -8.26 5.82
CA GLN A 404 16.68 -9.27 6.56
C GLN A 404 17.39 -9.75 7.84
N SER A 405 18.71 -9.57 7.92
CA SER A 405 19.46 -9.79 9.16
C SER A 405 20.68 -8.87 9.21
N MET A 406 21.13 -8.54 10.42
CA MET A 406 22.31 -7.72 10.66
C MET A 406 22.99 -8.20 11.94
N THR A 407 24.31 -8.37 11.90
CA THR A 407 25.12 -8.79 13.05
C THR A 407 26.44 -8.06 13.03
N PHE A 408 26.83 -7.55 14.20
CA PHE A 408 28.08 -6.82 14.39
C PHE A 408 29.07 -7.69 15.16
N THR A 409 30.32 -7.70 14.72
CA THR A 409 31.45 -8.22 15.49
C THR A 409 32.41 -7.07 15.83
N ALA A 410 33.51 -7.36 16.51
CA ALA A 410 34.49 -6.33 16.86
C ALA A 410 35.12 -5.63 15.64
N SER A 411 35.24 -6.33 14.50
CA SER A 411 35.93 -5.87 13.29
C SER A 411 35.18 -6.18 11.99
N SER A 412 33.95 -6.69 12.05
CA SER A 412 33.16 -6.97 10.86
C SER A 412 31.68 -6.73 11.05
N VAL A 413 30.99 -6.46 9.95
CA VAL A 413 29.53 -6.38 9.88
C VAL A 413 29.04 -7.41 8.90
N ARG A 414 28.07 -8.23 9.32
CA ARG A 414 27.42 -9.22 8.47
C ARG A 414 25.95 -8.83 8.25
N ILE A 415 25.52 -8.79 7.00
CA ILE A 415 24.16 -8.44 6.59
C ILE A 415 23.59 -9.56 5.72
N GLY A 416 22.40 -10.04 6.05
CA GLY A 416 21.63 -10.91 5.16
C GLY A 416 20.67 -10.09 4.31
N VAL A 417 20.82 -10.18 2.99
CA VAL A 417 20.05 -9.39 2.01
C VAL A 417 19.12 -10.32 1.22
N LYS A 418 17.86 -9.93 1.07
CA LYS A 418 16.91 -10.53 0.13
C LYS A 418 16.83 -9.65 -1.11
N GLY A 419 17.18 -10.19 -2.27
CA GLY A 419 17.17 -9.46 -3.53
C GLY A 419 18.49 -9.54 -4.28
N ALA A 420 18.56 -8.78 -5.38
CA ALA A 420 19.74 -8.64 -6.20
C ALA A 420 19.87 -7.19 -6.69
N GLY A 421 21.10 -6.80 -7.05
CA GLY A 421 21.39 -5.48 -7.57
C GLY A 421 22.47 -4.77 -6.77
N GLU A 422 22.41 -3.45 -6.72
CA GLU A 422 23.43 -2.62 -6.10
C GLU A 422 23.13 -2.42 -4.61
N MET A 423 23.93 -3.04 -3.75
CA MET A 423 23.90 -2.84 -2.31
C MET A 423 24.81 -1.70 -1.92
N ARG A 424 24.26 -0.74 -1.17
CA ARG A 424 25.05 0.31 -0.50
C ARG A 424 24.94 0.19 1.02
N VAL A 425 26.00 0.61 1.70
CA VAL A 425 26.03 0.84 3.16
C VAL A 425 26.88 2.07 3.44
N TYR A 426 26.59 2.80 4.51
CA TYR A 426 27.49 3.82 5.04
C TYR A 426 28.55 3.19 5.93
N ALA A 427 29.80 3.55 5.72
CA ALA A 427 30.92 3.25 6.60
C ALA A 427 31.85 4.48 6.67
N SER A 428 32.27 4.87 7.88
CA SER A 428 33.19 6.01 8.03
C SER A 428 34.59 5.75 7.48
N GLU A 429 34.97 4.48 7.36
CA GLU A 429 36.26 4.04 6.85
C GLU A 429 36.05 3.00 5.74
N ARG A 430 37.04 2.87 4.86
CA ARG A 430 37.02 1.87 3.79
C ARG A 430 37.24 0.47 4.38
N PRO A 431 36.38 -0.52 4.09
CA PRO A 431 36.62 -1.91 4.48
C PRO A 431 37.95 -2.45 3.91
N LEU A 432 38.58 -3.38 4.63
CA LEU A 432 39.73 -4.15 4.13
C LEU A 432 39.30 -5.15 3.06
N ALA A 433 38.15 -5.79 3.26
CA ALA A 433 37.60 -6.76 2.34
C ALA A 433 36.08 -6.82 2.45
N CYS A 434 35.43 -7.23 1.36
CA CYS A 434 34.03 -7.58 1.37
C CYS A 434 33.84 -8.98 0.80
N THR A 435 32.90 -9.74 1.36
CA THR A 435 32.52 -11.05 0.83
C THR A 435 31.01 -11.14 0.63
N VAL A 436 30.58 -11.91 -0.36
CA VAL A 436 29.19 -12.30 -0.58
C VAL A 436 29.14 -13.81 -0.56
N ASN A 437 28.35 -14.38 0.37
CA ASN A 437 28.25 -15.81 0.63
C ASN A 437 29.63 -16.47 0.89
N GLY A 438 30.52 -15.74 1.58
CA GLY A 438 31.88 -16.18 1.90
C GLY A 438 32.89 -16.07 0.76
N ILE A 439 32.48 -15.60 -0.43
CA ILE A 439 33.35 -15.38 -1.58
C ILE A 439 33.78 -13.91 -1.61
N SER A 440 35.08 -13.65 -1.70
CA SER A 440 35.60 -12.29 -1.82
C SER A 440 35.11 -11.63 -3.11
N VAL A 441 34.67 -10.37 -2.99
CA VAL A 441 34.16 -9.59 -4.12
C VAL A 441 34.90 -8.26 -4.22
N THR A 442 34.99 -7.73 -5.44
CA THR A 442 35.39 -6.35 -5.67
C THR A 442 34.28 -5.42 -5.17
N PHE A 443 34.66 -4.33 -4.50
CA PHE A 443 33.71 -3.33 -3.99
C PHE A 443 34.21 -1.91 -4.28
N GLY A 444 33.27 -1.00 -4.47
CA GLY A 444 33.52 0.44 -4.55
C GLY A 444 33.50 1.09 -3.16
N TYR A 445 34.19 2.22 -3.02
CA TYR A 445 34.08 3.07 -1.85
C TYR A 445 34.14 4.53 -2.30
N GLU A 446 33.00 5.21 -2.28
CA GLU A 446 32.83 6.60 -2.70
C GLU A 446 31.92 7.31 -1.69
N ASP A 447 32.25 8.55 -1.31
CA ASP A 447 31.44 9.38 -0.41
C ASP A 447 30.96 8.65 0.87
N TYR A 448 31.86 7.88 1.49
CA TYR A 448 31.60 7.05 2.67
C TYR A 448 30.56 5.93 2.46
N MET A 449 30.26 5.58 1.21
CA MET A 449 29.41 4.46 0.84
C MET A 449 30.25 3.31 0.29
N VAL A 450 30.07 2.12 0.86
CA VAL A 450 30.59 0.88 0.29
C VAL A 450 29.57 0.35 -0.71
N ILE A 451 30.02 0.04 -1.93
CA ILE A 451 29.16 -0.38 -3.04
C ILE A 451 29.52 -1.80 -3.45
N ILE A 452 28.54 -2.70 -3.40
CA ILE A 452 28.70 -4.11 -3.76
C ILE A 452 27.56 -4.52 -4.69
N HIS A 453 27.87 -5.27 -5.74
CA HIS A 453 26.84 -5.94 -6.54
C HIS A 453 26.46 -7.28 -5.91
N VAL A 454 25.18 -7.45 -5.60
CA VAL A 454 24.61 -8.66 -5.01
C VAL A 454 23.93 -9.48 -6.11
N PRO A 455 24.42 -10.70 -6.40
CA PRO A 455 23.76 -11.57 -7.36
C PRO A 455 22.45 -12.11 -6.79
N TRP A 456 21.53 -12.47 -7.68
CA TRP A 456 20.34 -13.22 -7.28
C TRP A 456 20.76 -14.61 -6.77
N PRO A 457 20.35 -15.02 -5.56
CA PRO A 457 20.73 -16.31 -5.03
C PRO A 457 20.07 -17.45 -5.82
N ASN A 458 20.82 -18.52 -6.08
CA ASN A 458 20.31 -19.70 -6.79
C ASN A 458 19.24 -20.49 -6.00
N SER A 459 19.01 -20.12 -4.74
CA SER A 459 17.96 -20.64 -3.87
C SER A 459 17.19 -19.47 -3.26
N SER A 460 16.00 -19.71 -2.71
CA SER A 460 15.15 -18.73 -2.03
C SER A 460 15.72 -18.17 -0.72
N GLY A 461 17.05 -18.20 -0.56
CA GLY A 461 17.79 -17.78 0.62
C GLY A 461 18.23 -16.32 0.58
N LEU A 462 18.85 -15.88 1.67
CA LEU A 462 19.48 -14.56 1.78
C LEU A 462 20.90 -14.62 1.22
N SER A 463 21.32 -13.58 0.51
CA SER A 463 22.73 -13.33 0.23
C SER A 463 23.38 -12.74 1.48
N MET A 464 24.39 -13.42 2.02
CA MET A 464 25.12 -12.98 3.21
C MET A 464 26.33 -12.14 2.81
N ILE A 465 26.28 -10.85 3.09
CA ILE A 465 27.36 -9.90 2.84
C ILE A 465 28.14 -9.72 4.14
N GLU A 466 29.47 -9.77 4.07
CA GLU A 466 30.34 -9.45 5.20
C GLU A 466 31.32 -8.35 4.81
N TYR A 467 31.36 -7.29 5.62
CA TYR A 467 32.28 -6.16 5.54
C TYR A 467 33.33 -6.33 6.64
N LEU A 468 34.59 -6.54 6.27
CA LEU A 468 35.71 -6.65 7.21
C LEU A 468 36.45 -5.32 7.26
N PHE A 469 36.67 -4.81 8.46
CA PHE A 469 37.38 -3.57 8.72
C PHE A 469 38.72 -3.79 9.43
#